data_AF-A0A5C6F1N4-F1
#
_entry.id   AF-A0A5C6F1N4-F1
#
_cell.length_a   1.000
_cell.length_b   1.000
_cell.length_c   1.000
_cell.angle_alpha   90.00
_cell.angle_beta   90.00
_cell.angle_gamma   90.00
#
_symmetry.space_group_name_H-M   'P 1'
#
loop_
_entity.id
_entity.type
_entity.pdbx_description
1 polymer ?
#
loop_
_entity_poly.entity_id
_entity_poly.type
_entity_poly.pdbx_seq_one_letter_code
_entity_poly.pdbx_strand_id
1 'polypeptide(L)'
;MATFRTVRNKAAEVCPLDVLGLELRGFLVHSMLCDESEPRTDVSDRTDLAVTHMCPPIVSGRFRCDVVSHLPITERERRKIQRFVDRFRKEMEANAKQQEMLPSEPRYLIHPERLQPRADNPLWSFSCVGFVVSAYRNGGITILANQRPLKTLADLKLLYPDRAADLDDPLKRAEFLPEGGESWPVALVGYLFNAFHRDDAEVRSIPFQAQVGDEYFPSRRQMTNDK
;
A
#
# COMPACT_ATOMS: atom_id res chain seq x y z
N MET A 1 -4.34 -11.94 14.61
CA MET A 1 -5.76 -11.56 14.32
C MET A 1 -6.07 -11.83 12.87
N ALA A 2 -7.34 -11.87 12.46
CA ALA A 2 -7.72 -12.23 11.10
C ALA A 2 -7.71 -11.02 10.15
N THR A 3 -6.99 -11.13 9.05
CA THR A 3 -7.30 -10.36 7.83
C THR A 3 -8.64 -10.84 7.29
N PHE A 4 -9.56 -9.92 7.03
CA PHE A 4 -10.87 -10.24 6.50
C PHE A 4 -10.99 -9.72 5.07
N ARG A 5 -11.43 -10.58 4.17
CA ARG A 5 -12.02 -10.13 2.90
C ARG A 5 -13.39 -9.54 3.24
N THR A 6 -13.70 -8.35 2.74
CA THR A 6 -15.08 -7.85 2.82
C THR A 6 -15.92 -8.79 1.96
N VAL A 7 -16.84 -9.51 2.59
CA VAL A 7 -17.69 -10.49 1.92
C VAL A 7 -19.09 -9.91 1.87
N ARG A 8 -19.81 -10.15 0.77
CA ARG A 8 -21.25 -9.85 0.68
C ARG A 8 -21.96 -10.32 1.95
N ASN A 9 -22.63 -9.38 2.61
CA ASN A 9 -23.52 -9.63 3.76
C ASN A 9 -22.83 -10.06 5.07
N LYS A 10 -21.52 -9.88 5.24
CA LYS A 10 -20.87 -10.03 6.55
C LYS A 10 -20.20 -8.73 6.95
N ALA A 11 -20.66 -8.13 8.03
CA ALA A 11 -20.07 -6.93 8.57
C ALA A 11 -18.69 -7.24 9.19
N ALA A 12 -17.72 -6.41 8.86
CA ALA A 12 -16.38 -6.41 9.42
C ALA A 12 -16.24 -5.23 10.38
N GLU A 13 -15.39 -5.40 11.38
CA GLU A 13 -14.90 -4.30 12.19
C GLU A 13 -13.72 -3.64 11.48
N VAL A 14 -13.72 -2.31 11.45
CA VAL A 14 -12.63 -1.48 10.96
C VAL A 14 -12.31 -0.42 12.00
N CYS A 15 -11.05 -0.33 12.37
CA CYS A 15 -10.52 0.72 13.23
C CYS A 15 -9.82 1.82 12.42
N PRO A 16 -9.70 3.04 12.97
CA PRO A 16 -8.86 4.08 12.37
C PRO A 16 -7.42 3.58 12.25
N LEU A 17 -6.81 3.85 11.08
CA LEU A 17 -5.48 3.41 10.65
C LEU A 17 -5.33 1.92 10.31
N ASP A 18 -6.42 1.14 10.28
CA ASP A 18 -6.37 -0.20 9.68
C ASP A 18 -5.94 -0.14 8.21
N VAL A 19 -5.32 -1.23 7.73
CA VAL A 19 -4.86 -1.31 6.34
C VAL A 19 -5.99 -1.87 5.49
N LEU A 20 -6.40 -1.10 4.48
CA LEU A 20 -7.45 -1.47 3.54
C LEU A 20 -6.85 -1.74 2.15
N GLY A 21 -7.43 -2.67 1.42
CA GLY A 21 -6.93 -3.15 0.13
C GLY A 21 -8.00 -3.17 -0.95
N LEU A 22 -7.60 -2.85 -2.18
CA LEU A 22 -8.45 -2.97 -3.38
C LEU A 22 -7.99 -4.14 -4.23
N GLU A 23 -8.96 -4.93 -4.71
CA GLU A 23 -8.74 -6.06 -5.60
C GLU A 23 -9.17 -5.73 -7.04
N LEU A 24 -8.31 -6.04 -8.00
CA LEU A 24 -8.63 -5.99 -9.42
C LEU A 24 -8.18 -7.29 -10.08
N ARG A 25 -9.12 -7.99 -10.75
CA ARG A 25 -8.85 -9.22 -11.51
C ARG A 25 -8.09 -10.30 -10.70
N GLY A 26 -8.39 -10.43 -9.41
CA GLY A 26 -7.77 -11.43 -8.53
C GLY A 26 -6.45 -10.99 -7.87
N PHE A 27 -6.05 -9.73 -8.03
CA PHE A 27 -4.85 -9.15 -7.41
C PHE A 27 -5.20 -7.99 -6.49
N LEU A 28 -4.57 -7.93 -5.32
CA LEU A 28 -4.59 -6.70 -4.54
C LEU A 28 -3.65 -5.70 -5.22
N VAL A 29 -4.23 -4.67 -5.82
CA VAL A 29 -3.50 -3.69 -6.65
C VAL A 29 -3.18 -2.41 -5.89
N HIS A 30 -3.90 -2.14 -4.82
CA HIS A 30 -3.74 -0.90 -4.06
C HIS A 30 -3.97 -1.10 -2.56
N SER A 31 -3.21 -0.37 -1.74
CA SER A 31 -3.35 -0.34 -0.28
C SER A 31 -3.50 1.08 0.25
N MET A 32 -4.27 1.22 1.32
CA MET A 32 -4.59 2.50 1.94
C MET A 32 -4.75 2.36 3.46
N LEU A 33 -4.78 3.49 4.16
CA LEU A 33 -5.09 3.54 5.59
C LEU A 33 -6.53 3.99 5.79
N CYS A 34 -7.23 3.33 6.72
CA CYS A 34 -8.53 3.80 7.19
C CYS A 34 -8.38 5.17 7.89
N ASP A 35 -9.25 6.11 7.53
CA ASP A 35 -9.31 7.48 8.05
C ASP A 35 -10.69 7.79 8.65
N GLU A 36 -11.45 6.76 9.03
CA GLU A 36 -12.66 6.93 9.84
C GLU A 36 -12.26 7.50 11.22
N SER A 37 -13.08 8.39 11.78
CA SER A 37 -12.77 9.04 13.06
C SER A 37 -12.90 8.09 14.26
N GLU A 38 -13.77 7.08 14.13
CA GLU A 38 -14.10 6.10 15.17
C GLU A 38 -14.15 4.69 14.57
N PRO A 39 -13.95 3.63 15.37
CA PRO A 39 -14.17 2.26 14.92
C PRO A 39 -15.59 2.04 14.41
N ARG A 40 -15.71 1.23 13.36
CA ARG A 40 -16.99 0.86 12.73
C ARG A 40 -17.14 -0.65 12.70
N THR A 41 -18.34 -1.15 12.98
CA THR A 41 -18.66 -2.60 12.96
C THR A 41 -19.67 -2.96 11.88
N ASP A 42 -20.10 -1.99 11.08
CA ASP A 42 -21.11 -2.09 10.03
C ASP A 42 -20.50 -2.18 8.62
N VAL A 43 -19.21 -2.49 8.51
CA VAL A 43 -18.47 -2.42 7.25
C VAL A 43 -18.72 -3.66 6.39
N SER A 44 -19.25 -3.47 5.18
CA SER A 44 -19.47 -4.54 4.21
C SER A 44 -18.76 -4.24 2.88
N ASP A 45 -18.87 -5.15 1.92
CA ASP A 45 -18.45 -4.93 0.53
C ASP A 45 -19.20 -3.78 -0.18
N ARG A 46 -20.21 -3.19 0.47
CA ARG A 46 -20.98 -2.04 -0.06
C ARG A 46 -20.65 -0.73 0.66
N THR A 47 -19.90 -0.79 1.75
CA THR A 47 -19.62 0.37 2.59
C THR A 47 -18.46 1.14 2.01
N ASP A 48 -18.68 2.41 1.66
CA ASP A 48 -17.58 3.31 1.37
C ASP A 48 -17.00 3.79 2.69
N LEU A 49 -15.68 3.66 2.86
CA LEU A 49 -14.94 4.06 4.05
C LEU A 49 -14.20 5.35 3.78
N ALA A 50 -14.08 6.22 4.79
CA ALA A 50 -13.09 7.28 4.77
C ALA A 50 -11.69 6.66 4.78
N VAL A 51 -10.88 7.01 3.80
CA VAL A 51 -9.52 6.48 3.66
C VAL A 51 -8.55 7.60 3.33
N THR A 52 -7.30 7.37 3.70
CA THR A 52 -6.17 8.13 3.20
C THR A 52 -5.24 7.20 2.43
N HIS A 53 -4.93 7.57 1.20
CA HIS A 53 -4.01 6.81 0.36
C HIS A 53 -3.14 7.71 -0.50
N MET A 54 -2.00 7.16 -0.92
CA MET A 54 -1.21 7.77 -1.99
C MET A 54 -1.77 7.31 -3.33
N CYS A 55 -2.41 8.23 -4.03
CA CYS A 55 -2.56 8.20 -5.48
C CYS A 55 -2.19 9.61 -5.90
N PRO A 56 -0.88 9.93 -6.04
CA PRO A 56 -0.40 11.27 -5.77
C PRO A 56 -1.23 12.30 -6.53
N PRO A 57 -1.88 13.25 -5.81
CA PRO A 57 -1.65 13.65 -4.41
C PRO A 57 -2.07 12.64 -3.31
N ILE A 58 -1.77 12.93 -2.03
CA ILE A 58 -2.50 12.22 -0.96
C ILE A 58 -3.97 12.54 -1.14
N VAL A 59 -4.77 11.52 -1.40
CA VAL A 59 -6.20 11.66 -1.54
C VAL A 59 -6.83 11.18 -0.24
N SER A 60 -7.56 12.08 0.39
CA SER A 60 -8.60 11.73 1.33
C SER A 60 -9.90 11.61 0.55
N GLY A 61 -10.57 10.47 0.70
CA GLY A 61 -11.80 10.22 -0.04
C GLY A 61 -12.59 9.10 0.60
N ARG A 62 -13.72 8.77 -0.04
CA ARG A 62 -14.51 7.59 0.34
C ARG A 62 -14.34 6.52 -0.72
N PHE A 63 -13.88 5.34 -0.30
CA PHE A 63 -13.64 4.22 -1.21
C PHE A 63 -14.25 2.95 -0.64
N ARG A 64 -14.76 2.13 -1.55
CA ARG A 64 -15.08 0.73 -1.26
C ARG A 64 -13.78 -0.07 -1.20
N CYS A 65 -13.67 -0.97 -0.24
CA CYS A 65 -12.48 -1.81 -0.07
C CYS A 65 -12.86 -3.29 -0.05
N ASP A 66 -11.98 -4.13 -0.61
CA ASP A 66 -12.17 -5.58 -0.75
C ASP A 66 -11.56 -6.36 0.41
N VAL A 67 -10.55 -5.79 1.07
CA VAL A 67 -9.84 -6.45 2.17
C VAL A 67 -9.52 -5.45 3.28
N VAL A 68 -9.68 -5.90 4.51
CA VAL A 68 -9.32 -5.17 5.73
C VAL A 68 -8.33 -6.02 6.53
N SER A 69 -7.21 -5.43 6.90
CA SER A 69 -6.25 -5.99 7.85
C SER A 69 -6.18 -5.11 9.08
N HIS A 70 -6.45 -5.72 10.23
CA HIS A 70 -6.39 -5.07 11.52
C HIS A 70 -5.11 -5.45 12.26
N LEU A 71 -4.46 -4.46 12.87
CA LEU A 71 -3.41 -4.67 13.87
C LEU A 71 -3.73 -3.76 15.05
N PRO A 72 -3.93 -4.29 16.26
CA PRO A 72 -4.11 -3.47 17.44
C PRO A 72 -2.90 -2.58 17.64
N ILE A 73 -3.07 -1.27 17.49
CA ILE A 73 -2.02 -0.27 17.72
C ILE A 73 -2.27 0.47 19.02
N THR A 74 -1.19 0.73 19.76
CA THR A 74 -1.24 1.54 20.98
C THR A 74 -1.50 3.01 20.66
N GLU A 75 -1.99 3.77 21.64
CA GLU A 75 -2.21 5.21 21.47
C GLU A 75 -0.93 5.99 21.12
N ARG A 76 0.24 5.52 21.58
CA ARG A 76 1.53 6.10 21.21
C ARG A 76 1.86 5.85 19.74
N GLU A 77 1.62 4.64 19.26
CA GLU A 77 1.81 4.26 17.85
C GLU A 77 0.83 5.03 16.96
N ARG A 78 -0.47 5.05 17.32
CA ARG A 78 -1.52 5.81 16.64
C ARG A 78 -1.11 7.27 16.42
N ARG A 79 -0.72 7.99 17.48
CA ARG A 79 -0.27 9.39 17.36
C ARG A 79 0.94 9.57 16.45
N LYS A 80 1.87 8.61 16.44
CA LYS A 80 3.04 8.67 15.55
C LYS A 80 2.65 8.44 14.09
N ILE A 81 1.83 7.42 13.82
CA ILE A 81 1.33 7.11 12.48
C ILE A 81 0.50 8.30 11.96
N GLN A 82 -0.41 8.83 12.77
CA GLN A 82 -1.22 10.01 12.40
C GLN A 82 -0.34 11.23 12.07
N ARG A 83 0.67 11.54 12.90
CA ARG A 83 1.60 12.65 12.60
C ARG A 83 2.32 12.48 11.26
N PHE A 84 2.62 11.26 10.85
CA PHE A 84 3.19 10.99 9.53
C PHE A 84 2.21 11.35 8.42
N VAL A 85 0.96 10.90 8.55
CA VAL A 85 -0.12 11.19 7.59
C VAL A 85 -0.38 12.69 7.51
N ASP A 86 -0.57 13.35 8.65
CA ASP A 86 -0.85 14.78 8.75
C ASP A 86 0.28 15.63 8.15
N ARG A 87 1.54 15.22 8.37
CA ARG A 87 2.70 15.93 7.79
C ARG A 87 2.61 15.97 6.28
N PHE A 88 2.37 14.84 5.64
CA PHE A 88 2.32 14.80 4.17
C PHE A 88 1.02 15.39 3.63
N ARG A 89 -0.10 15.29 4.34
CA ARG A 89 -1.33 16.02 3.99
C ARG A 89 -1.08 17.54 3.95
N LYS A 90 -0.44 18.08 4.99
CA LYS A 90 -0.04 19.50 5.05
C LYS A 90 0.95 19.89 3.95
N GLU A 91 1.90 19.00 3.63
CA GLU A 91 2.81 19.21 2.50
C GLU A 91 2.05 19.34 1.18
N MET A 92 1.00 18.53 0.96
CA MET A 92 0.15 18.64 -0.23
C MET A 92 -0.64 19.93 -0.25
N GLU A 93 -1.33 20.26 0.85
CA GLU A 93 -2.11 21.49 0.96
C GLU A 93 -1.25 22.73 0.72
N ALA A 94 -0.04 22.78 1.28
CA ALA A 94 0.90 23.89 1.10
C ALA A 94 1.38 24.05 -0.34
N ASN A 95 1.38 22.96 -1.12
CA ASN A 95 1.88 22.93 -2.50
C ASN A 95 0.76 22.73 -3.54
N ALA A 96 -0.51 22.82 -3.16
CA ALA A 96 -1.65 22.52 -4.04
C ALA A 96 -1.60 23.32 -5.36
N LYS A 97 -1.26 24.62 -5.29
CA LYS A 97 -1.10 25.46 -6.50
C LYS A 97 0.05 24.99 -7.39
N GLN A 98 1.16 24.52 -6.81
CA GLN A 98 2.28 24.00 -7.58
C GLN A 98 1.91 22.67 -8.24
N GLN A 99 1.09 21.84 -7.60
CA GLN A 99 0.58 20.60 -8.18
C GLN A 99 -0.27 20.85 -9.42
N GLU A 100 -1.17 21.83 -9.40
CA GLU A 100 -1.98 22.21 -10.56
C GLU A 100 -1.13 22.64 -11.77
N MET A 101 0.10 23.12 -11.51
CA MET A 101 1.05 23.55 -12.54
C MET A 101 2.00 22.44 -13.01
N LEU A 102 1.99 21.27 -12.38
CA LEU A 102 2.82 20.15 -12.84
C LEU A 102 2.25 19.60 -14.16
N PRO A 103 3.09 19.40 -15.20
CA PRO A 103 2.65 18.95 -16.52
C PRO A 103 2.12 17.51 -16.55
N SER A 104 2.34 16.75 -15.48
CA SER A 104 1.82 15.40 -15.26
C SER A 104 1.27 15.31 -13.84
N GLU A 105 0.26 14.45 -13.62
CA GLU A 105 -0.15 14.07 -12.27
C GLU A 105 1.08 13.66 -11.44
N PRO A 106 1.16 14.00 -10.14
CA PRO A 106 2.30 13.58 -9.34
C PRO A 106 2.44 12.05 -9.38
N ARG A 107 3.67 11.58 -9.53
CA ARG A 107 3.95 10.22 -10.03
C ARG A 107 3.69 9.16 -8.96
N TYR A 108 2.64 8.36 -9.13
CA TYR A 108 2.50 7.09 -8.43
C TYR A 108 3.74 6.23 -8.74
N LEU A 109 4.37 5.65 -7.71
CA LEU A 109 5.53 4.78 -7.90
C LEU A 109 5.13 3.32 -7.80
N ILE A 110 5.72 2.48 -8.65
CA ILE A 110 5.79 1.04 -8.40
C ILE A 110 7.07 0.74 -7.61
N HIS A 111 8.19 1.31 -8.03
CA HIS A 111 9.48 1.22 -7.34
C HIS A 111 10.33 2.48 -7.61
N PRO A 112 11.08 3.01 -6.63
CA PRO A 112 11.19 2.55 -5.25
C PRO A 112 9.94 2.87 -4.41
N GLU A 113 9.90 2.37 -3.17
CA GLU A 113 8.75 2.57 -2.28
C GLU A 113 8.41 4.02 -2.00
N ARG A 114 9.44 4.86 -1.99
CA ARG A 114 9.36 6.30 -1.76
C ARG A 114 10.51 7.02 -2.45
N LEU A 115 10.25 8.22 -2.94
CA LEU A 115 11.26 9.14 -3.45
C LEU A 115 11.14 10.48 -2.75
N GLN A 116 12.29 11.08 -2.48
CA GLN A 116 12.39 12.44 -1.97
C GLN A 116 11.97 13.44 -3.06
N PRO A 117 11.54 14.65 -2.66
CA PRO A 117 11.41 15.79 -3.55
C PRO A 117 12.64 15.98 -4.45
N ARG A 118 12.37 16.34 -5.71
CA ARG A 118 13.36 16.64 -6.75
C ARG A 118 12.95 17.93 -7.48
N ALA A 119 13.83 18.47 -8.30
CA ALA A 119 13.57 19.71 -9.05
C ALA A 119 12.35 19.59 -9.99
N ASP A 120 12.13 18.41 -10.56
CA ASP A 120 11.02 18.07 -11.45
C ASP A 120 9.74 17.63 -10.71
N ASN A 121 9.84 17.28 -9.43
CA ASN A 121 8.72 16.96 -8.57
C ASN A 121 9.03 17.37 -7.12
N PRO A 122 8.56 18.54 -6.66
CA PRO A 122 8.94 19.12 -5.37
C PRO A 122 8.31 18.38 -4.16
N LEU A 123 7.65 17.26 -4.38
CA LEU A 123 6.87 16.54 -3.40
C LEU A 123 7.40 15.14 -3.16
N TRP A 124 7.19 14.62 -1.96
CA TRP A 124 7.43 13.21 -1.70
C TRP A 124 6.53 12.33 -2.55
N SER A 125 7.12 11.34 -3.20
CA SER A 125 6.41 10.33 -3.98
C SER A 125 6.45 9.00 -3.26
N PHE A 126 5.39 8.21 -3.36
CA PHE A 126 5.27 6.90 -2.71
C PHE A 126 4.59 5.90 -3.64
N SER A 127 4.94 4.64 -3.49
CA SER A 127 4.05 3.53 -3.83
C SER A 127 2.96 3.39 -2.75
N CYS A 128 1.82 2.79 -3.07
CA CYS A 128 0.74 2.58 -2.10
C CYS A 128 1.21 1.78 -0.86
N VAL A 129 2.00 0.72 -1.07
CA VAL A 129 2.60 -0.08 0.00
C VAL A 129 3.67 0.71 0.74
N GLY A 130 4.51 1.44 0.01
CA GLY A 130 5.57 2.26 0.58
C GLY A 130 5.05 3.33 1.53
N PHE A 131 3.88 3.89 1.26
CA PHE A 131 3.20 4.82 2.16
C PHE A 131 2.79 4.14 3.47
N VAL A 132 2.06 3.01 3.39
CA VAL A 132 1.60 2.27 4.57
C VAL A 132 2.79 1.80 5.42
N VAL A 133 3.79 1.18 4.79
CA VAL A 133 5.00 0.72 5.48
C VAL A 133 5.75 1.87 6.12
N SER A 134 5.86 3.03 5.45
CA SER A 134 6.52 4.21 6.02
C SER A 134 5.73 4.79 7.21
N ALA A 135 4.40 4.79 7.15
CA ALA A 135 3.54 5.27 8.22
C ALA A 135 3.70 4.40 9.48
N TYR A 136 3.58 3.07 9.33
CA TYR A 136 3.79 2.13 10.44
C TYR A 136 5.22 2.14 10.97
N ARG A 137 6.23 2.28 10.10
CA ARG A 137 7.62 2.45 10.52
C ARG A 137 7.81 3.71 11.36
N ASN A 138 7.11 4.81 11.05
CA ASN A 138 7.09 6.01 11.90
C ASN A 138 6.44 5.74 13.28
N GLY A 139 5.47 4.84 13.33
CA GLY A 139 4.90 4.26 14.55
C GLY A 139 5.91 3.46 15.39
N GLY A 140 6.95 2.91 14.76
CA GLY A 140 7.92 1.98 15.36
C GLY A 140 7.66 0.53 14.99
N ILE A 141 6.79 0.25 14.01
CA ILE A 141 6.42 -1.09 13.58
C ILE A 141 7.04 -1.37 12.20
N THR A 142 7.89 -2.38 12.09
CA THR A 142 8.54 -2.75 10.82
C THR A 142 7.83 -3.95 10.22
N ILE A 143 6.92 -3.70 9.26
CA ILE A 143 6.03 -4.74 8.71
C ILE A 143 6.77 -5.68 7.73
N LEU A 144 7.52 -5.10 6.79
CA LEU A 144 8.18 -5.85 5.70
C LEU A 144 9.70 -5.80 5.86
N ALA A 145 10.35 -6.92 5.58
CA ALA A 145 11.79 -6.98 5.40
C ALA A 145 12.23 -6.20 4.13
N ASN A 146 13.51 -5.82 4.10
CA ASN A 146 14.09 -5.08 2.98
C ASN A 146 14.31 -5.98 1.74
N GLN A 147 14.68 -7.25 1.96
CA GLN A 147 14.88 -8.21 0.87
C GLN A 147 13.54 -8.73 0.37
N ARG A 148 13.36 -8.73 -0.96
CA ARG A 148 12.12 -9.13 -1.63
C ARG A 148 12.41 -9.87 -2.92
N PRO A 149 11.48 -10.72 -3.38
CA PRO A 149 11.57 -11.32 -4.70
C PRO A 149 11.65 -10.23 -5.77
N LEU A 150 12.61 -10.38 -6.69
CA LEU A 150 12.72 -9.52 -7.86
C LEU A 150 11.55 -9.81 -8.81
N LYS A 151 10.99 -8.76 -9.40
CA LYS A 151 9.91 -8.84 -10.39
C LYS A 151 10.39 -8.28 -11.71
N THR A 152 10.25 -9.05 -12.77
CA THR A 152 10.55 -8.63 -14.13
C THR A 152 9.48 -7.67 -14.65
N LEU A 153 9.75 -7.00 -15.77
CA LEU A 153 8.73 -6.16 -16.42
C LEU A 153 7.47 -6.97 -16.79
N ALA A 154 7.65 -8.22 -17.25
CA ALA A 154 6.55 -9.12 -17.56
C ALA A 154 5.69 -9.42 -16.32
N ASP A 155 6.32 -9.68 -15.17
CA ASP A 155 5.60 -9.89 -13.90
C ASP A 155 4.82 -8.63 -13.51
N LEU A 156 5.43 -7.46 -13.62
CA LEU A 156 4.78 -6.19 -13.25
C LEU A 156 3.57 -5.88 -14.12
N LYS A 157 3.60 -6.21 -15.42
CA LYS A 157 2.43 -6.06 -16.29
C LYS A 157 1.26 -6.97 -15.88
N LEU A 158 1.55 -8.15 -15.34
CA LEU A 158 0.52 -9.05 -14.81
C LEU A 158 -0.03 -8.54 -13.47
N LEU A 159 0.84 -8.01 -12.61
CA LEU A 159 0.51 -7.52 -11.27
C LEU A 159 -0.17 -6.15 -11.25
N TYR A 160 0.08 -5.33 -12.28
CA TYR A 160 -0.50 -4.00 -12.49
C TYR A 160 -1.21 -3.95 -13.86
N PRO A 161 -2.30 -4.70 -14.05
CA PRO A 161 -2.92 -4.87 -15.36
C PRO A 161 -3.50 -3.57 -15.94
N ASP A 162 -3.87 -2.61 -15.10
CA ASP A 162 -4.32 -1.26 -15.47
C ASP A 162 -3.18 -0.37 -15.97
N ARG A 163 -1.93 -0.70 -15.62
CA ARG A 163 -0.72 0.03 -16.02
C ARG A 163 0.11 -0.70 -17.07
N ALA A 164 -0.34 -1.85 -17.55
CA ALA A 164 0.43 -2.67 -18.50
C ALA A 164 0.84 -1.90 -19.76
N ALA A 165 -0.05 -1.04 -20.29
CA ALA A 165 0.24 -0.19 -21.44
C ALA A 165 1.27 0.92 -21.14
N ASP A 166 1.17 1.55 -19.96
CA ASP A 166 2.14 2.56 -19.52
C ASP A 166 3.52 1.93 -19.25
N LEU A 167 3.56 0.67 -18.81
CA LEU A 167 4.80 -0.09 -18.59
C LEU A 167 5.49 -0.54 -19.89
N ASP A 168 4.74 -0.64 -21.00
CA ASP A 168 5.28 -0.95 -22.32
C ASP A 168 5.98 0.27 -22.95
N ASP A 169 5.52 1.48 -22.63
CA ASP A 169 6.15 2.74 -23.08
C ASP A 169 7.36 3.09 -22.19
N PRO A 170 8.59 3.16 -22.73
CA PRO A 170 9.78 3.47 -21.94
C PRO A 170 9.72 4.82 -21.20
N LEU A 171 9.10 5.85 -21.79
CA LEU A 171 9.01 7.18 -21.19
C LEU A 171 8.07 7.17 -19.99
N LYS A 172 6.92 6.53 -20.13
CA LYS A 172 5.95 6.36 -19.03
C LYS A 172 6.46 5.39 -17.97
N ARG A 173 7.11 4.30 -18.38
CA ARG A 173 7.71 3.33 -17.44
C ARG A 173 8.72 3.99 -16.50
N ALA A 174 9.53 4.93 -17.00
CA ALA A 174 10.50 5.67 -16.20
C ALA A 174 9.86 6.52 -15.08
N GLU A 175 8.54 6.74 -15.12
CA GLU A 175 7.80 7.40 -14.06
C GLU A 175 7.53 6.47 -12.86
N PHE A 176 7.40 5.16 -13.12
CA PHE A 176 7.04 4.15 -12.12
C PHE A 176 8.22 3.34 -11.61
N LEU A 177 9.28 3.21 -12.41
CA LEU A 177 10.43 2.34 -12.17
C LEU A 177 11.75 3.06 -12.52
N PRO A 178 12.87 2.74 -11.85
CA PRO A 178 14.19 3.22 -12.25
C PRO A 178 14.55 2.74 -13.68
N GLU A 179 15.27 3.59 -14.41
CA GLU A 179 15.78 3.26 -15.75
C GLU A 179 16.78 2.08 -15.74
N GLY A 180 16.85 1.34 -16.84
CA GLY A 180 17.90 0.36 -17.10
C GLY A 180 17.84 -0.95 -16.30
N GLY A 181 16.76 -1.23 -15.56
CA GLY A 181 16.58 -2.49 -14.84
C GLY A 181 15.88 -3.58 -15.65
N GLU A 182 16.26 -4.85 -15.42
CA GLU A 182 15.53 -6.03 -15.93
C GLU A 182 14.55 -6.60 -14.89
N SER A 183 14.82 -6.34 -13.61
CA SER A 183 13.96 -6.74 -12.50
C SER A 183 14.14 -5.84 -11.27
N TRP A 184 13.09 -5.73 -10.44
CA TRP A 184 13.06 -4.81 -9.30
C TRP A 184 12.50 -5.46 -8.03
N PRO A 185 13.00 -5.11 -6.83
CA PRO A 185 12.47 -5.61 -5.55
C PRO A 185 11.23 -4.81 -5.12
N VAL A 186 10.13 -4.99 -5.85
CA VAL A 186 8.89 -4.23 -5.66
C VAL A 186 8.18 -4.62 -4.36
N ALA A 187 7.65 -3.63 -3.63
CA ALA A 187 6.80 -3.87 -2.48
C ALA A 187 5.34 -4.06 -2.94
N LEU A 188 4.86 -5.30 -2.94
CA LEU A 188 3.52 -5.62 -3.44
C LEU A 188 2.49 -5.66 -2.31
N VAL A 189 1.24 -5.33 -2.64
CA VAL A 189 0.14 -5.29 -1.67
C VAL A 189 -0.11 -6.67 -1.08
N GLY A 190 0.01 -7.73 -1.89
CA GLY A 190 -0.04 -9.11 -1.39
C GLY A 190 0.95 -9.36 -0.23
N TYR A 191 2.17 -8.84 -0.32
CA TYR A 191 3.17 -8.99 0.76
C TYR A 191 2.71 -8.31 2.04
N LEU A 192 2.12 -7.11 1.92
CA LEU A 192 1.58 -6.36 3.05
C LEU A 192 0.45 -7.14 3.74
N PHE A 193 -0.52 -7.63 2.99
CA PHE A 193 -1.67 -8.35 3.57
C PHE A 193 -1.28 -9.72 4.11
N ASN A 194 -0.39 -10.46 3.45
CA ASN A 194 0.17 -11.70 4.02
C ASN A 194 0.97 -11.42 5.30
N ALA A 195 1.66 -10.29 5.40
CA ALA A 195 2.36 -9.90 6.62
C ALA A 195 1.37 -9.71 7.79
N PHE A 196 0.23 -9.05 7.56
CA PHE A 196 -0.82 -8.83 8.56
C PHE A 196 -1.70 -10.07 8.83
N HIS A 197 -1.66 -11.09 7.97
CA HIS A 197 -2.38 -12.34 8.19
C HIS A 197 -1.73 -13.26 9.23
N ARG A 198 -0.56 -12.86 9.76
CA ARG A 198 0.15 -13.54 10.84
C ARG A 198 -0.38 -13.10 12.21
N ASP A 199 0.08 -13.76 13.26
CA ASP A 199 -0.24 -13.34 14.63
C ASP A 199 0.37 -11.97 14.95
N ASP A 200 -0.37 -11.14 15.69
CA ASP A 200 -0.01 -9.76 15.99
C ASP A 200 1.37 -9.66 16.67
N ALA A 201 1.68 -10.62 17.55
CA ALA A 201 2.98 -10.72 18.22
C ALA A 201 4.11 -10.99 17.21
N GLU A 202 3.84 -11.76 16.16
CA GLU A 202 4.78 -12.04 15.09
C GLU A 202 4.96 -10.83 14.16
N VAL A 203 3.86 -10.15 13.80
CA VAL A 203 3.90 -8.90 13.02
C VAL A 203 4.79 -7.86 13.69
N ARG A 204 4.77 -7.81 15.02
CA ARG A 204 5.51 -6.84 15.82
C ARG A 204 6.99 -7.20 16.01
N SER A 205 7.31 -8.49 16.04
CA SER A 205 8.66 -8.95 16.38
C SER A 205 9.52 -9.26 15.15
N ILE A 206 8.91 -9.76 14.06
CA ILE A 206 9.63 -10.26 12.89
C ILE A 206 9.05 -9.61 11.62
N PRO A 207 9.83 -8.77 10.93
CA PRO A 207 9.44 -8.25 9.63
C PRO A 207 9.19 -9.38 8.65
N PHE A 208 8.09 -9.31 7.91
CA PHE A 208 7.69 -10.34 6.96
C PHE A 208 8.70 -10.46 5.82
N GLN A 209 9.20 -11.68 5.61
CA GLN A 209 10.08 -12.02 4.50
C GLN A 209 9.24 -12.53 3.33
N ALA A 210 9.03 -11.66 2.35
CA ALA A 210 8.26 -11.99 1.15
C ALA A 210 8.98 -13.05 0.31
N GLN A 211 8.20 -13.98 -0.24
CA GLN A 211 8.64 -15.04 -1.13
C GLN A 211 7.76 -15.04 -2.39
N VAL A 212 8.21 -15.75 -3.43
CA VAL A 212 7.41 -15.94 -4.65
C VAL A 212 6.08 -16.62 -4.29
N GLY A 213 4.98 -16.09 -4.80
CA GLY A 213 3.63 -16.51 -4.46
C GLY A 213 2.93 -15.63 -3.42
N ASP A 214 3.67 -14.80 -2.67
CA ASP A 214 3.07 -13.83 -1.74
C ASP A 214 2.57 -12.56 -2.42
N GLU A 215 2.86 -12.38 -3.72
CA GLU A 215 2.26 -11.29 -4.49
C GLU A 215 0.73 -11.39 -4.54
N TYR A 216 0.18 -12.59 -4.27
CA TYR A 216 -1.24 -12.87 -4.11
C TYR A 216 -1.64 -12.86 -2.64
N PHE A 217 -2.90 -12.53 -2.39
CA PHE A 217 -3.51 -12.71 -1.09
C PHE A 217 -4.84 -13.47 -1.22
N PRO A 218 -5.05 -14.62 -0.54
CA PRO A 218 -4.07 -15.35 0.25
C PRO A 218 -2.84 -15.78 -0.56
N SER A 219 -1.71 -15.99 0.12
CA SER A 219 -0.47 -16.46 -0.50
C SER A 219 -0.67 -17.73 -1.33
N ARG A 220 -0.02 -17.78 -2.49
CA ARG A 220 -0.01 -18.93 -3.41
C ARG A 220 1.36 -19.62 -3.44
N ARG A 221 2.17 -19.46 -2.38
CA ARG A 221 3.40 -20.25 -2.23
C ARG A 221 3.06 -21.72 -2.47
N GLN A 222 3.78 -22.37 -3.38
CA GLN A 222 3.74 -23.82 -3.42
C GLN A 222 4.33 -24.27 -2.08
N MET A 223 3.53 -24.95 -1.25
CA MET A 223 4.09 -25.65 -0.10
C MET A 223 5.05 -26.66 -0.70
N THR A 224 6.36 -26.46 -0.52
CA THR A 224 7.29 -27.55 -0.67
C THR A 224 6.84 -28.59 0.35
N ASN A 225 6.26 -29.69 -0.14
CA ASN A 225 6.04 -30.88 0.67
C ASN A 225 7.42 -31.43 1.01
N ASP A 226 8.08 -30.83 1.99
CA ASP A 226 9.26 -31.39 2.61
C ASP A 226 8.76 -32.62 3.40
N LYS A 227 8.92 -33.78 2.74
CA LYS A 227 8.89 -35.09 3.38
C LYS A 227 10.20 -35.32 4.13
#